data_AF-A0A2V5ME83-F1
#
_entry.id   AF-A0A2V5ME83-F1
#
_cell.length_a   1.000
_cell.length_b   1.000
_cell.length_c   1.000
_cell.angle_alpha   90.00
_cell.angle_beta   90.00
_cell.angle_gamma   90.00
#
_symmetry.space_group_name_H-M   'P 1'
#
loop_
_entity.id
_entity.type
_entity.pdbx_description
1 polymer ?
#
loop_
_entity_poly.entity_id
_entity_poly.type
_entity_poly.pdbx_seq_one_letter_code
_entity_poly.pdbx_strand_id
1 'polypeptide(L)'
;MVWISERFKTTAFDTGPSGLPEPDGSGGLLIYDVDVYARIYDAAGAPIADEFKVNSMANLCANPVVSVTPDDSFLVAWTGKPNQVTTSPPSDGWDIFGRMFGSDRSPKGSD
;
A
#
# COMPACT_ATOMS: atom_id res chain seq x y z
N MET A 1 17.14 10.34 -6.08
CA MET A 1 16.91 9.50 -4.88
C MET A 1 15.43 9.16 -4.78
N VAL A 2 15.06 7.94 -4.40
CA VAL A 2 13.67 7.54 -4.15
C VAL A 2 13.47 7.36 -2.65
N TRP A 3 12.45 8.02 -2.09
CA TRP A 3 12.01 7.84 -0.71
C TRP A 3 10.72 7.05 -0.68
N ILE A 4 10.56 6.21 0.34
CA ILE A 4 9.41 5.34 0.51
C ILE A 4 8.87 5.44 1.95
N SER A 5 7.54 5.41 2.08
CA SER A 5 6.87 5.46 3.37
C SER A 5 5.56 4.70 3.39
N GLU A 6 5.17 4.35 4.60
CA GLU A 6 3.82 3.92 4.93
C GLU A 6 2.96 5.13 5.31
N ARG A 7 1.73 5.16 4.83
CA ARG A 7 0.76 6.18 5.20
C ARG A 7 -0.53 5.54 5.66
N PHE A 8 -0.92 5.86 6.88
CA PHE A 8 -2.25 5.52 7.38
C PHE A 8 -3.32 6.15 6.49
N LYS A 9 -4.22 5.32 6.00
CA LYS A 9 -5.30 5.73 5.10
C LYS A 9 -6.58 6.00 5.89
N THR A 10 -7.06 4.99 6.61
CA THR A 10 -8.26 5.08 7.46
C THR A 10 -8.34 3.82 8.34
N THR A 11 -9.21 3.83 9.34
CA THR A 11 -9.73 2.60 9.91
C THR A 11 -10.76 2.04 8.92
N ALA A 12 -10.52 0.83 8.38
CA ALA A 12 -11.59 0.10 7.73
C ALA A 12 -12.51 -0.46 8.83
N PHE A 13 -13.82 -0.33 8.65
CA PHE A 13 -14.76 -1.01 9.54
C PHE A 13 -14.76 -2.48 9.09
N ASP A 14 -14.53 -3.40 10.03
CA ASP A 14 -14.98 -4.78 9.84
C ASP A 14 -16.51 -4.74 9.72
N THR A 15 -16.98 -4.52 8.50
CA THR A 15 -18.37 -4.72 8.18
C THR A 15 -18.58 -6.20 8.36
N GLY A 16 -19.40 -6.58 9.35
CA GLY A 16 -19.74 -7.98 9.57
C GLY A 16 -20.34 -8.64 8.31
N PRO A 17 -20.98 -9.82 8.44
CA PRO A 17 -21.54 -10.54 7.29
C PRO A 17 -22.50 -9.72 6.41
N SER A 18 -23.01 -8.58 6.92
CA SER A 18 -23.90 -7.62 6.27
C SER A 18 -23.22 -6.62 5.33
N GLY A 19 -21.90 -6.42 5.40
CA GLY A 19 -21.23 -5.39 4.61
C GLY A 19 -21.52 -3.94 5.03
N LEU A 20 -22.15 -3.72 6.20
CA LEU A 20 -22.48 -2.40 6.76
C LEU A 20 -21.96 -2.25 8.21
N PRO A 21 -21.76 -1.02 8.72
CA PRO A 21 -21.53 -0.79 10.15
C PRO A 21 -22.72 -1.28 10.97
N GLU A 22 -22.49 -2.14 11.96
CA GLU A 22 -23.58 -2.67 12.79
C GLU A 22 -24.02 -1.62 13.86
N PRO A 23 -25.33 -1.31 13.99
CA PRO A 23 -25.83 -0.27 14.90
C PRO A 23 -25.59 -0.53 16.38
N ASP A 24 -25.31 -1.77 16.76
CA ASP A 24 -25.06 -2.20 18.15
C ASP A 24 -23.57 -2.08 18.55
N GLY A 25 -22.72 -1.59 17.66
CA GLY A 25 -21.28 -1.44 17.89
C GLY A 25 -20.52 -2.78 17.90
N SER A 26 -21.17 -3.89 17.56
CA SER A 26 -20.52 -5.22 17.47
C SER A 26 -19.77 -5.40 16.15
N GLY A 27 -20.11 -4.62 15.12
CA GLY A 27 -19.37 -4.54 13.86
C GLY A 27 -18.30 -3.47 13.96
N GLY A 28 -17.05 -3.85 14.23
CA GLY A 28 -15.97 -2.88 14.21
C GLY A 28 -14.74 -3.29 14.98
N LEU A 29 -14.06 -4.35 14.56
CA LEU A 29 -12.61 -4.31 14.73
C LEU A 29 -12.10 -3.15 13.86
N LEU A 30 -11.47 -2.16 14.50
CA LEU A 30 -10.69 -1.15 13.79
C LEU A 30 -9.53 -1.89 13.15
N ILE A 31 -9.68 -2.21 11.86
CA ILE A 31 -8.58 -2.73 11.07
C ILE A 31 -7.87 -1.53 10.44
N TYR A 32 -6.59 -1.40 10.79
CA TYR A 32 -5.72 -0.35 10.26
C TYR A 32 -5.57 -0.57 8.75
N ASP A 33 -5.82 0.45 7.94
CA ASP A 33 -5.55 0.44 6.50
C ASP A 33 -4.37 1.36 6.22
N VAL A 34 -3.35 0.83 5.54
CA VAL A 34 -2.07 1.51 5.31
C VAL A 34 -1.70 1.33 3.85
N ASP A 35 -1.39 2.44 3.20
CA ASP A 35 -0.94 2.51 1.81
C ASP A 35 0.57 2.76 1.77
N VAL A 36 1.19 2.37 0.64
CA VAL A 36 2.59 2.66 0.34
C VAL A 36 2.67 3.92 -0.52
N TYR A 37 3.52 4.86 -0.13
CA TYR A 37 3.77 6.11 -0.85
C TYR A 37 5.23 6.27 -1.18
N ALA A 38 5.51 6.90 -2.31
CA ALA A 38 6.86 7.24 -2.76
C ALA A 38 6.99 8.73 -3.07
N ARG A 39 8.20 9.26 -2.93
CA ARG A 39 8.59 10.59 -3.43
C ARG A 39 9.98 10.55 -4.06
N ILE A 40 10.15 11.25 -5.17
CA ILE A 40 11.44 11.36 -5.86
C ILE A 40 12.10 12.69 -5.50
N TYR A 41 13.38 12.64 -5.16
CA TYR A 41 14.22 13.79 -4.89
C TYR A 41 15.34 13.88 -5.92
N ASP A 42 15.69 15.09 -6.31
CA ASP A 42 16.84 15.37 -7.15
C ASP A 42 18.17 15.16 -6.39
N ALA A 43 19.30 15.39 -7.07
CA ALA A 43 20.63 15.23 -6.49
C ALA A 43 20.93 16.25 -5.37
N ALA A 44 20.21 17.37 -5.33
CA ALA A 44 20.31 18.37 -4.26
C ALA A 44 19.39 18.07 -3.07
N GLY A 45 18.57 17.02 -3.16
CA GLY A 45 17.60 16.64 -2.14
C GLY A 45 16.29 17.43 -2.20
N ALA A 46 16.02 18.16 -3.28
CA ALA A 46 14.75 18.83 -3.49
C ALA A 46 13.73 17.84 -4.10
N PRO A 47 12.46 17.86 -3.65
CA PRO A 47 11.45 16.97 -4.19
C PRO A 47 11.12 17.36 -5.63
N ILE A 48 11.19 16.41 -6.55
CA ILE A 48 10.85 16.61 -7.97
C ILE A 48 9.33 16.78 -8.14
N ALA A 49 8.54 16.17 -7.26
CA ALA A 49 7.09 16.32 -7.16
C ALA A 49 6.58 15.91 -5.77
N ASP A 50 5.28 16.07 -5.56
CA ASP A 50 4.58 15.54 -4.40
C ASP A 50 4.67 14.01 -4.29
N GLU A 51 4.31 13.50 -3.12
CA GLU A 51 4.16 12.06 -2.91
C GLU A 51 3.10 11.47 -3.84
N PHE A 52 3.34 10.25 -4.31
CA PHE A 52 2.37 9.48 -5.08
C PHE A 52 2.18 8.09 -4.47
N LYS A 53 0.96 7.56 -4.61
CA LYS A 53 0.60 6.23 -4.10
C LYS A 53 1.20 5.14 -4.98
N VAL A 54 1.77 4.12 -4.35
CA VAL A 54 2.46 3.01 -5.01
C VAL A 54 1.53 1.83 -5.26
N ASN A 55 0.87 1.33 -4.20
CA ASN A 55 -0.07 0.21 -4.32
C ASN A 55 -1.34 0.65 -5.06
N SER A 56 -2.00 -0.27 -5.74
CA SER A 56 -3.29 -0.08 -6.40
C SER A 56 -4.40 -0.89 -5.74
N MET A 57 -4.07 -2.03 -5.11
CA MET A 57 -5.05 -2.84 -4.38
C MET A 57 -5.37 -2.27 -3.01
N ALA A 58 -6.62 -2.47 -2.56
CA ALA A 58 -7.10 -2.09 -1.24
C ALA A 58 -6.72 -3.14 -0.18
N ASN A 59 -5.40 -3.29 0.03
CA ASN A 59 -4.82 -4.19 1.02
C ASN A 59 -4.18 -3.40 2.15
N LEU A 60 -4.13 -3.99 3.34
CA LEU A 60 -3.23 -3.53 4.39
C LEU A 60 -1.80 -3.79 3.93
N CYS A 61 -1.02 -2.72 3.73
CA CYS A 61 0.36 -2.81 3.27
C CYS A 61 1.35 -2.46 4.41
N ALA A 62 2.52 -3.10 4.39
CA ALA A 62 3.58 -2.86 5.36
C ALA A 62 4.98 -3.20 4.79
N ASN A 63 6.01 -2.75 5.47
CA ASN A 63 7.43 -3.03 5.24
C ASN A 63 7.89 -2.73 3.79
N PRO A 64 7.61 -1.53 3.24
CA PRO A 64 7.99 -1.23 1.88
C PRO A 64 9.52 -1.06 1.75
N VAL A 65 10.06 -1.58 0.66
CA VAL A 65 11.46 -1.42 0.27
C VAL A 65 11.53 -0.97 -1.18
N VAL A 66 12.55 -0.19 -1.53
CA VAL A 66 12.74 0.34 -2.88
C VAL A 66 14.15 0.04 -3.40
N SER A 67 14.22 -0.33 -4.68
CA SER A 67 15.46 -0.49 -5.42
C SER A 67 15.40 0.32 -6.71
N VAL A 68 16.49 1.03 -7.03
CA VAL A 68 16.59 1.91 -8.20
C VAL A 68 17.59 1.31 -9.18
N THR A 69 17.24 1.30 -10.46
CA THR A 69 18.09 0.80 -11.54
C THR A 69 18.86 1.95 -12.22
N PRO A 70 19.93 1.65 -12.99
CA PRO A 70 20.73 2.69 -13.64
C PRO A 70 20.02 3.56 -14.68
N ASP A 71 18.85 3.15 -15.16
CA ASP A 71 17.99 3.91 -16.09
C ASP A 71 16.97 4.80 -15.35
N ASP A 72 17.19 5.04 -14.05
CA ASP A 72 16.30 5.75 -13.11
C ASP A 72 14.91 5.13 -12.95
N SER A 73 14.68 3.92 -13.46
CA SER A 73 13.49 3.14 -13.10
C SER A 73 13.64 2.54 -11.70
N PHE A 74 12.53 2.12 -11.09
CA PHE A 74 12.57 1.61 -9.72
C PHE A 74 11.49 0.58 -9.45
N LEU A 75 11.85 -0.41 -8.61
CA LEU A 75 10.94 -1.42 -8.09
C LEU A 75 10.66 -1.10 -6.62
N VAL A 76 9.39 -1.04 -6.26
CA VAL A 76 8.96 -1.04 -4.87
C VAL A 76 8.38 -2.41 -4.55
N ALA A 77 8.84 -3.03 -3.48
CA ALA A 77 8.26 -4.26 -2.95
C ALA A 77 7.72 -4.01 -1.53
N TRP A 78 6.62 -4.67 -1.17
CA TRP A 78 6.02 -4.54 0.15
C TRP A 78 5.28 -5.83 0.54
N THR A 79 5.06 -6.01 1.84
CA THR A 79 4.15 -7.03 2.34
C THR A 79 2.72 -6.50 2.32
N GLY A 80 1.76 -7.31 1.89
CA GLY A 80 0.34 -6.93 1.92
C GLY A 80 -0.55 -8.07 2.36
N LYS A 81 -1.74 -7.76 2.87
CA LYS A 81 -2.81 -8.74 3.08
C LYS A 81 -4.19 -8.11 2.91
N PRO A 82 -5.25 -8.90 2.65
CA PRO A 82 -6.61 -8.39 2.63
C PRO A 82 -6.93 -7.60 3.89
N ASN A 83 -7.61 -6.47 3.74
CA ASN A 83 -8.12 -5.66 4.84
C ASN A 83 -9.51 -6.15 5.27
N GLN A 84 -9.74 -7.46 5.29
CA GLN A 84 -11.00 -8.06 5.71
C GLN A 84 -10.70 -9.18 6.68
N VAL A 85 -11.55 -9.35 7.69
CA VAL A 85 -11.54 -10.55 8.54
C VAL A 85 -12.32 -11.61 7.77
N THR A 86 -11.63 -12.54 7.14
CA THR A 86 -12.32 -13.62 6.42
C THR A 86 -12.49 -14.82 7.35
N THR A 87 -13.74 -15.20 7.62
CA THR A 87 -14.06 -16.37 8.46
C THR A 87 -13.87 -17.71 7.75
N SER A 88 -13.35 -17.72 6.51
CA SER A 88 -13.14 -18.92 5.69
C SER A 88 -11.68 -19.06 5.30
N PRO A 89 -10.99 -20.18 5.59
CA PRO A 89 -9.62 -20.40 5.13
C PRO A 89 -9.53 -20.65 3.61
N PRO A 90 -8.39 -20.30 2.96
CA PRO A 90 -7.28 -19.51 3.48
C PRO A 90 -7.39 -18.08 2.96
N SER A 91 -7.66 -17.06 3.79
CA SER A 91 -7.76 -15.70 3.22
C SER A 91 -7.24 -14.51 4.03
N ASP A 92 -6.41 -14.70 5.07
CA ASP A 92 -5.83 -13.55 5.81
C ASP A 92 -4.28 -13.56 5.89
N GLY A 93 -3.61 -14.34 5.04
CA GLY A 93 -2.15 -14.43 5.00
C GLY A 93 -1.49 -13.19 4.40
N TRP A 94 -0.29 -12.86 4.89
CA TRP A 94 0.58 -11.88 4.22
C TRP A 94 1.17 -12.49 2.94
N ASP A 95 1.16 -11.70 1.88
CA ASP A 95 1.85 -11.98 0.62
C ASP A 95 2.84 -10.85 0.28
N ILE A 96 3.69 -11.09 -0.71
CA ILE A 96 4.67 -10.13 -1.21
C ILE A 96 4.16 -9.54 -2.53
N PHE A 97 4.06 -8.22 -2.56
CA PHE A 97 3.68 -7.46 -3.74
C PHE A 97 4.86 -6.66 -4.26
N GLY A 98 4.81 -6.32 -5.55
CA GLY A 98 5.87 -5.55 -6.16
C GLY A 98 5.38 -4.78 -7.37
N ARG A 99 5.75 -3.51 -7.46
CA ARG A 99 5.38 -2.66 -8.59
C ARG A 99 6.58 -1.92 -9.14
N MET A 100 6.80 -2.12 -10.43
CA MET A 100 7.85 -1.46 -11.19
C MET A 100 7.33 -0.13 -11.74
N PHE A 101 8.18 0.90 -11.69
CA PHE A 101 7.90 2.22 -12.21
C PHE A 101 8.98 2.66 -13.18
N GLY A 102 8.62 3.42 -14.21
CA GLY A 102 9.57 4.15 -15.05
C GLY A 102 10.20 5.32 -14.31
N SER A 103 11.24 5.90 -14.92
CA SER A 103 11.89 7.12 -14.42
C SER A 103 10.95 8.33 -14.39
N ASP A 104 9.88 8.31 -15.18
CA ASP A 104 8.80 9.27 -15.16
C ASP A 104 7.77 9.04 -14.04
N ARG A 105 7.95 7.99 -13.23
CA ARG A 105 7.04 7.50 -12.18
C ARG A 105 5.78 6.83 -12.72
N SER A 106 5.73 6.48 -14.00
CA SER A 106 4.62 5.69 -14.55
C SER A 106 4.73 4.23 -14.10
N PRO A 107 3.63 3.60 -13.64
CA PRO A 107 3.66 2.18 -13.32
C PRO A 107 3.79 1.33 -14.59
N LYS A 108 4.74 0.39 -14.59
CA LYS A 108 4.96 -0.56 -15.70
C LYS A 108 4.06 -1.81 -15.62
N GLY A 109 3.18 -1.90 -14.62
CA GLY A 109 2.27 -3.03 -14.40
C GLY A 109 1.31 -2.82 -13.22
N SER A 110 0.47 -3.82 -12.97
CA SER A 110 -0.25 -3.95 -11.70
C SER A 110 0.70 -4.38 -10.57
N ASP A 111 0.20 -4.31 -9.35
CA ASP A 111 0.85 -4.82 -8.14
C ASP A 111 1.13 -6.33 -8.21
#